data_AF-A0A2T3KT02-F1
#
_entry.id   AF-A0A2T3KT02-F1
#
_cell.length_a   1.000
_cell.length_b   1.000
_cell.length_c   1.000
_cell.angle_alpha   90.00
_cell.angle_beta   90.00
_cell.angle_gamma   90.00
#
_symmetry.space_group_name_H-M   'P 1'
#
loop_
_entity.id
_entity.type
_entity.pdbx_description
1 polymer ?
#
loop_
_entity_poly.entity_id
_entity_poly.type
_entity_poly.pdbx_seq_one_letter_code
_entity_poly.pdbx_strand_id
1 'polypeptide(L)'
;MQISPLTVHCASLCLDVVNRESFEKLTIVDIEGWQDELYAYIENRVEIVNCSDEKQRLFINSVRDEVLMILMLSKENLFAREPYWILEKMQRKIALSYNIYINNSDF
;
A
#
# COMPACT_ATOMS: atom_id res chain seq x y z
N MET A 1 17.39 6.41 -8.00
CA MET A 1 16.21 6.45 -7.10
C MET A 1 16.16 5.11 -6.37
N GLN A 2 16.31 5.08 -5.04
CA GLN A 2 16.26 3.81 -4.30
C GLN A 2 14.80 3.48 -4.00
N ILE A 3 14.33 2.32 -4.50
CA ILE A 3 12.98 1.81 -4.24
C ILE A 3 13.07 0.97 -2.96
N SER A 4 12.19 1.26 -2.00
CA SER A 4 12.18 0.49 -0.74
C SER A 4 11.64 -0.93 -0.99
N PRO A 5 12.09 -1.95 -0.22
CA PRO A 5 11.50 -3.29 -0.29
C PRO A 5 9.98 -3.29 -0.09
N LEU A 6 9.47 -2.45 0.82
CA LEU A 6 8.04 -2.30 1.05
C LEU A 6 7.30 -1.81 -0.21
N THR A 7 7.88 -0.86 -0.93
CA THR A 7 7.32 -0.38 -2.22
C THR A 7 7.18 -1.52 -3.21
N VAL A 8 8.23 -2.34 -3.36
CA VAL A 8 8.19 -3.51 -4.25
C VAL A 8 7.13 -4.51 -3.81
N HIS A 9 7.05 -4.82 -2.51
CA HIS A 9 6.08 -5.78 -1.97
C HIS A 9 4.63 -5.34 -2.15
N CYS A 10 4.31 -4.07 -1.88
CA CYS A 10 2.95 -3.56 -2.06
C CYS A 10 2.56 -3.43 -3.54
N ALA A 11 3.49 -2.99 -4.40
CA ALA A 11 3.25 -2.92 -5.83
C ALA A 11 3.05 -4.31 -6.45
N SER A 12 3.88 -5.29 -6.05
CA SER A 12 3.74 -6.68 -6.49
C SER A 12 2.41 -7.26 -6.05
N LEU A 13 1.98 -7.02 -4.80
CA LEU A 13 0.68 -7.45 -4.32
C LEU A 13 -0.47 -6.87 -5.17
N CYS A 14 -0.43 -5.57 -5.48
CA CYS A 14 -1.45 -4.96 -6.34
C CYS A 14 -1.47 -5.65 -7.72
N LEU A 15 -0.29 -5.86 -8.32
CA LEU A 15 -0.15 -6.51 -9.62
C LEU A 15 -0.66 -7.95 -9.61
N ASP A 16 -0.32 -8.72 -8.57
CA ASP A 16 -0.78 -10.10 -8.40
C ASP A 16 -2.29 -10.19 -8.26
N VAL A 17 -2.93 -9.18 -7.65
CA VAL A 17 -4.38 -9.13 -7.51
C VAL A 17 -5.04 -8.72 -8.82
N VAL A 18 -4.62 -7.61 -9.44
CA VAL A 18 -5.29 -7.07 -10.65
C VAL A 18 -5.13 -7.97 -11.88
N ASN A 19 -4.09 -8.81 -11.92
CA ASN A 19 -3.87 -9.76 -13.01
C ASN A 19 -4.60 -11.10 -12.83
N ARG A 20 -5.28 -11.33 -11.70
CA ARG A 20 -6.11 -12.53 -11.52
C ARG A 20 -7.41 -12.40 -12.30
N GLU A 21 -7.83 -13.46 -12.97
CA GLU A 21 -9.14 -13.53 -13.63
C GLU A 21 -10.32 -13.25 -12.68
N SER A 22 -10.16 -13.58 -11.39
CA SER A 22 -11.17 -13.33 -10.36
C SER A 22 -11.32 -11.85 -10.00
N PHE A 23 -10.34 -11.00 -10.32
CA PHE A 23 -10.37 -9.58 -9.95
C PHE A 23 -11.58 -8.85 -10.55
N GLU A 24 -11.99 -9.23 -11.76
CA GLU A 24 -13.16 -8.64 -12.39
C GLU A 24 -14.47 -8.92 -11.65
N LYS A 25 -14.51 -10.04 -10.90
CA LYS A 25 -15.70 -10.45 -10.13
C LYS A 25 -15.78 -9.81 -8.76
N LEU A 26 -14.70 -9.20 -8.28
CA LEU A 26 -14.68 -8.53 -6.99
C LEU A 26 -15.47 -7.23 -7.05
N THR A 27 -16.27 -7.00 -6.00
CA THR A 27 -16.91 -5.73 -5.71
C THR A 27 -15.97 -4.83 -4.91
N ILE A 28 -16.30 -3.54 -4.81
CA ILE A 28 -15.57 -2.61 -3.94
C ILE A 28 -15.62 -3.08 -2.48
N VAL A 29 -16.76 -3.62 -2.03
CA VAL A 29 -16.92 -4.15 -0.66
C VAL A 29 -16.00 -5.35 -0.42
N ASP A 30 -15.81 -6.22 -1.41
CA ASP A 30 -14.87 -7.34 -1.28
C ASP A 30 -13.43 -6.85 -1.11
N ILE A 31 -13.04 -5.79 -1.83
CA ILE A 31 -11.72 -5.17 -1.73
C ILE A 31 -11.55 -4.50 -0.36
N GLU A 32 -12.53 -3.72 0.10
CA GLU A 32 -12.52 -3.08 1.41
C GLU A 32 -12.46 -4.10 2.56
N GLY A 33 -13.05 -5.28 2.37
CA GLY A 33 -12.99 -6.39 3.31
C GLY A 33 -11.58 -6.90 3.62
N TRP A 34 -10.57 -6.54 2.82
CA TRP A 34 -9.17 -6.95 3.03
C TRP A 34 -8.38 -6.04 3.98
N GLN A 35 -9.02 -5.05 4.62
CA GLN A 35 -8.33 -4.09 5.50
C GLN A 35 -7.41 -4.76 6.54
N ASP A 36 -7.92 -5.74 7.28
CA ASP A 36 -7.16 -6.39 8.36
C ASP A 36 -6.03 -7.27 7.82
N GLU A 37 -6.29 -8.02 6.74
CA GLU A 37 -5.28 -8.86 6.09
C GLU A 37 -4.15 -8.03 5.50
N LEU A 38 -4.47 -6.92 4.84
CA LEU A 38 -3.49 -5.99 4.29
C LEU A 38 -2.69 -5.28 5.37
N TYR A 39 -3.34 -4.91 6.49
CA TYR A 39 -2.63 -4.35 7.64
C TYR A 39 -1.56 -5.33 8.14
N ALA A 40 -1.95 -6.58 8.41
CA ALA A 40 -1.04 -7.62 8.89
C ALA A 40 0.07 -7.93 7.86
N TYR A 41 -0.25 -7.96 6.57
CA TYR A 41 0.73 -8.15 5.51
C TYR A 41 1.80 -7.05 5.53
N ILE A 42 1.38 -5.79 5.65
CA ILE A 42 2.29 -4.63 5.67
C ILE A 42 3.09 -4.60 6.97
N GLU A 43 2.44 -4.82 8.12
CA GLU A 43 3.08 -4.85 9.44
C GLU A 43 4.25 -5.83 9.47
N ASN A 44 4.08 -7.05 8.93
CA ASN A 44 5.14 -8.05 8.83
C ASN A 44 6.31 -7.68 7.91
N ARG A 45 6.21 -6.59 7.14
CA ARG A 45 7.24 -6.09 6.21
C ARG A 45 7.82 -4.74 6.63
N VAL A 46 7.28 -4.14 7.68
CA VAL A 46 7.71 -2.85 8.20
C VAL A 46 8.68 -3.09 9.35
N GLU A 47 9.97 -2.86 9.08
CA GLU A 47 11.01 -2.86 10.11
C GLU A 47 11.45 -1.41 10.35
N ILE A 48 10.70 -0.67 11.18
CA ILE A 48 11.06 0.70 11.56
C ILE A 48 11.64 0.68 12.97
N VAL A 49 12.96 0.82 13.06
CA VAL A 49 13.69 0.87 14.32
C VAL A 49 13.50 2.25 14.96
N ASN A 50 13.31 2.32 16.29
CA ASN A 50 13.17 3.54 17.09
C ASN A 50 11.94 4.42 16.78
N CYS A 51 10.80 3.80 16.40
CA CYS A 51 9.53 4.48 16.23
C CYS A 51 8.53 4.05 17.32
N SER A 52 7.59 4.91 17.71
CA SER A 52 6.50 4.52 18.60
C SER A 52 5.48 3.64 17.86
N ASP A 53 4.82 2.74 18.59
CA ASP A 53 3.77 1.86 18.06
C ASP A 53 2.65 2.64 17.35
N GLU A 54 2.28 3.81 17.88
CA GLU A 54 1.26 4.66 17.27
C GLU A 54 1.69 5.22 15.90
N LYS A 55 2.93 5.74 15.80
CA LYS A 55 3.47 6.25 14.54
C LYS A 55 3.61 5.14 13.51
N GLN A 56 4.07 3.96 13.93
CA GLN A 56 4.14 2.79 13.07
C GLN A 56 2.75 2.36 12.58
N ARG A 57 1.75 2.31 13.47
CA ARG A 57 0.35 2.02 13.10
C ARG A 57 -0.20 3.03 12.10
N LEU A 58 0.04 4.33 12.30
CA LEU A 58 -0.38 5.38 11.36
C LEU A 58 0.28 5.23 9.99
N PHE A 59 1.57 4.93 9.96
CA PHE A 59 2.29 4.63 8.73
C PHE A 59 1.70 3.41 8.00
N ILE A 60 1.50 2.29 8.70
CA ILE A 60 0.95 1.05 8.14
C ILE A 60 -0.45 1.30 7.58
N ASN A 61 -1.34 1.94 8.34
CA ASN A 61 -2.68 2.31 7.89
C ASN A 61 -2.63 3.14 6.60
N SER A 62 -1.74 4.14 6.56
CA SER A 62 -1.57 5.00 5.39
C SER A 62 -1.16 4.22 4.14
N VAL A 63 -0.24 3.26 4.27
CA VAL A 63 0.20 2.40 3.15
C VAL A 63 -0.90 1.42 2.74
N ARG A 64 -1.58 0.80 3.70
CA ARG A 64 -2.73 -0.09 3.47
C ARG A 64 -3.83 0.59 2.67
N ASP A 65 -4.22 1.80 3.09
CA ASP A 65 -5.30 2.54 2.45
C ASP A 65 -4.95 2.89 1.01
N GLU A 66 -3.67 3.11 0.69
CA GLU A 66 -3.24 3.33 -0.68
C GLU A 66 -3.30 2.06 -1.53
N VAL A 67 -2.96 0.89 -0.97
CA VAL A 67 -3.12 -0.40 -1.66
C VAL A 67 -4.59 -0.62 -2.01
N LEU A 68 -5.50 -0.42 -1.04
CA LEU A 68 -6.95 -0.51 -1.27
C LEU A 68 -7.39 0.47 -2.36
N MET A 69 -6.93 1.72 -2.30
CA MET A 69 -7.27 2.74 -3.27
C MET A 69 -6.79 2.38 -4.69
N ILE A 70 -5.58 1.84 -4.84
CA ILE A 70 -5.06 1.37 -6.12
C ILE A 70 -5.94 0.25 -6.69
N LEU A 71 -6.33 -0.70 -5.84
CA LEU A 71 -7.20 -1.81 -6.25
C LEU A 71 -8.59 -1.31 -6.67
N MET A 72 -9.19 -0.39 -5.91
CA MET A 72 -10.47 0.22 -6.28
C MET A 72 -10.37 1.00 -7.60
N LEU A 73 -9.33 1.83 -7.78
CA LEU A 73 -9.10 2.56 -9.04
C LEU A 73 -8.88 1.60 -10.22
N SER A 74 -8.25 0.45 -9.99
CA SER A 74 -8.04 -0.59 -11.00
C SER A 74 -9.33 -1.26 -11.45
N LYS A 75 -10.42 -1.18 -10.66
CA LYS A 75 -11.76 -1.62 -11.09
C LYS A 75 -12.36 -0.69 -12.14
N GLU A 76 -12.10 0.60 -12.02
CA GLU A 76 -12.72 1.64 -12.84
C GLU A 76 -11.86 2.02 -14.06
N ASN A 77 -10.54 1.86 -13.96
CA ASN A 77 -9.60 2.35 -14.96
C ASN A 77 -8.48 1.33 -15.25
N LEU A 78 -8.38 0.88 -16.49
CA LEU A 78 -7.32 -0.04 -16.93
C LEU A 78 -5.91 0.56 -16.77
N PHE A 79 -5.76 1.88 -16.91
CA PHE A 79 -4.45 2.54 -16.69
C PHE A 79 -3.97 2.39 -15.24
N ALA A 80 -4.88 2.27 -14.28
CA ALA A 80 -4.52 2.04 -12.88
C ALA A 80 -3.97 0.62 -12.62
N ARG A 81 -3.94 -0.24 -13.64
CA ARG A 81 -3.31 -1.58 -13.60
C ARG A 81 -1.88 -1.59 -14.13
N GLU A 82 -1.43 -0.49 -14.73
CA GLU A 82 -0.10 -0.40 -15.32
C GLU A 82 1.00 -0.54 -14.24
N PRO A 83 1.97 -1.47 -14.40
CA PRO A 83 3.00 -1.73 -13.39
C PRO A 83 3.78 -0.49 -12.98
N TYR A 84 4.12 0.37 -13.95
CA TYR A 84 4.83 1.61 -13.68
C TYR A 84 4.00 2.58 -12.83
N TRP A 85 2.71 2.71 -13.14
CA TRP A 85 1.80 3.60 -12.41
C TRP A 85 1.60 3.13 -10.97
N ILE A 86 1.36 1.83 -10.77
CA ILE A 86 1.21 1.22 -9.43
C ILE A 86 2.49 1.44 -8.61
N LEU A 87 3.65 1.13 -9.18
CA LEU A 87 4.94 1.25 -8.51
C LEU A 87 5.23 2.70 -8.11
N GLU A 88 5.04 3.65 -9.03
CA GLU A 88 5.25 5.08 -8.78
C GLU A 88 4.30 5.60 -7.69
N LYS A 89 3.02 5.22 -7.75
CA LYS A 89 2.02 5.63 -6.76
C LYS A 89 2.34 5.10 -5.37
N MET A 90 2.69 3.82 -5.24
CA MET A 90 3.13 3.24 -3.97
C MET A 90 4.41 3.89 -3.44
N GLN A 91 5.37 4.16 -4.33
CA GLN A 91 6.63 4.80 -3.93
C GLN A 91 6.40 6.18 -3.35
N ARG A 92 5.63 7.03 -4.07
CA ARG A 92 5.29 8.39 -3.62
C ARG A 92 4.56 8.36 -2.29
N LYS A 93 3.62 7.43 -2.13
CA LYS A 93 2.88 7.27 -0.88
C LYS A 93 3.79 6.90 0.28
N ILE A 94 4.58 5.83 0.13
CA ILE A 94 5.46 5.36 1.22
C ILE A 94 6.45 6.44 1.62
N ALA A 95 7.04 7.16 0.66
CA ALA A 95 7.93 8.28 0.96
C ALA A 95 7.22 9.42 1.72
N LEU A 96 6.00 9.78 1.30
CA LEU A 96 5.19 10.80 1.98
C LEU A 96 4.82 10.36 3.40
N SER A 97 4.27 9.16 3.57
CA SER A 97 3.86 8.63 4.87
C SER A 97 5.04 8.47 5.81
N TYR A 98 6.20 8.05 5.31
CA TYR A 98 7.43 7.97 6.10
C TYR A 98 7.85 9.36 6.61
N ASN A 99 7.81 10.38 5.74
CA ASN A 99 8.10 11.75 6.15
C ASN A 99 7.12 12.26 7.19
N ILE A 100 5.82 12.02 6.99
CA ILE A 100 4.75 12.51 7.87
C ILE A 100 4.82 11.86 9.25
N TYR A 101 4.90 10.53 9.32
CA TYR A 101 4.69 9.79 10.57
C TYR A 101 5.98 9.37 11.26
N ILE A 102 7.06 9.14 10.50
CA ILE A 102 8.31 8.57 11.03
C ILE A 102 9.37 9.66 11.21
N ASN A 103 9.62 10.49 10.19
CA ASN A 103 10.65 11.53 10.26
C ASN A 103 10.25 12.75 11.12
N ASN A 104 8.97 13.10 11.22
CA ASN A 104 8.51 14.17 12.12
C ASN A 104 8.53 13.71 13.59
N SER A 105 9.72 13.44 14.10
CA SER A 105 9.98 13.01 15.47
C SER A 105 10.48 14.10 16.39
N ASP A 106 10.39 15.36 15.97
CA ASP A 106 10.65 16.51 16.82
C ASP A 106 9.32 17.13 17.25
N PHE A 107 8.84 16.78 18.45
CA PHE A 107 8.29 17.68 19.47
C PHE A 107 8.15 16.95 20.80
#